data_AF-A0A2I0NH85-F1
#
_entry.id   AF-A0A2I0NH85-F1
#
_cell.length_a   1.000
_cell.length_b   1.000
_cell.length_c   1.000
_cell.angle_alpha   90.00
_cell.angle_beta   90.00
_cell.angle_gamma   90.00
#
_symmetry.space_group_name_H-M   'P 1'
#
loop_
_entity.id
_entity.type
_entity.pdbx_description
1 polymer ?
#
loop_
_entity_poly.entity_id
_entity_poly.type
_entity_poly.pdbx_seq_one_letter_code
_entity_poly.pdbx_strand_id
1 'polypeptide(L)'
;MEPDIENKEYAISAINTRNEVIDVKVSKCSHCNEIVPVVGMCGDCNTAYAHKQTLENPDTGFLHFIYECAGCPPDKRKAQKTIKIHEGSGRTESTDRIVNSFL
;
A
#
# COMPACT_ATOMS: atom_id res chain seq x y z
N MET A 1 23.75 -5.42 -15.75
CA MET A 1 22.61 -4.50 -15.86
C MET A 1 21.51 -5.10 -15.02
N GLU A 2 21.33 -4.55 -13.83
CA GLU A 2 20.27 -4.91 -12.89
C GLU A 2 18.92 -4.54 -13.52
N PRO A 3 17.87 -5.36 -13.39
CA PRO A 3 16.61 -5.05 -14.04
C PRO A 3 15.99 -3.81 -13.40
N ASP A 4 15.75 -2.78 -14.22
CA ASP A 4 14.96 -1.59 -13.89
C ASP A 4 13.67 -1.99 -13.14
N ILE A 5 13.65 -1.70 -11.84
CA ILE A 5 12.46 -1.80 -10.98
C ILE A 5 11.65 -0.52 -11.18
N GLU A 6 11.32 -0.20 -12.43
CA GLU A 6 10.35 0.83 -12.77
C GLU A 6 8.99 0.15 -12.89
N ASN A 7 8.06 0.48 -11.98
CA ASN A 7 6.62 0.20 -12.10
C ASN A 7 6.15 -1.28 -12.15
N LYS A 8 6.88 -2.24 -11.56
CA LYS A 8 6.34 -3.61 -11.44
C LYS A 8 5.49 -3.75 -10.18
N GLU A 9 4.21 -4.06 -10.35
CA GLU A 9 3.36 -4.53 -9.26
C GLU A 9 3.88 -5.89 -8.78
N TYR A 10 4.01 -6.08 -7.47
CA TYR A 10 4.42 -7.36 -6.87
C TYR A 10 3.59 -7.65 -5.62
N ALA A 11 3.52 -8.92 -5.23
CA ALA A 11 2.79 -9.34 -4.04
C ALA A 11 3.72 -9.39 -2.82
N ILE A 12 3.21 -8.94 -1.67
CA ILE A 12 3.82 -9.14 -0.35
C ILE A 12 2.84 -9.89 0.54
N SER A 13 3.37 -10.63 1.51
CA SER A 13 2.56 -11.18 2.60
C SER A 13 2.40 -10.13 3.70
N ALA A 14 1.15 -9.86 4.06
CA ALA A 14 0.81 -8.92 5.12
C ALA A 14 -0.28 -9.50 6.03
N ILE A 15 -0.44 -8.95 7.21
CA ILE A 15 -1.50 -9.27 8.16
C ILE A 15 -2.60 -8.22 8.04
N ASN A 16 -3.85 -8.66 7.96
CA ASN A 16 -5.01 -7.76 8.01
C ASN A 16 -5.42 -7.44 9.47
N THR A 17 -6.43 -6.58 9.65
CA THR A 17 -6.95 -6.22 10.99
C THR A 17 -7.64 -7.36 11.75
N ARG A 18 -7.82 -8.52 11.11
CA ARG A 18 -8.34 -9.76 11.71
C ARG A 18 -7.22 -10.75 12.07
N ASN A 19 -5.97 -10.32 12.00
CA ASN A 19 -4.78 -11.14 12.22
C ASN A 19 -4.61 -12.30 11.21
N GLU A 20 -5.22 -12.18 10.03
CA GLU A 20 -5.08 -13.17 8.96
C GLU A 20 -3.96 -12.75 8.01
N VAL A 21 -3.12 -13.72 7.63
CA VAL A 21 -2.10 -13.51 6.60
C VAL A 21 -2.79 -13.46 5.23
N ILE A 22 -2.53 -12.39 4.51
CA ILE A 22 -3.09 -12.09 3.19
C ILE A 22 -1.97 -11.70 2.22
N ASP A 23 -2.14 -12.07 0.95
CA ASP A 23 -1.29 -11.55 -0.12
C ASP A 23 -1.82 -10.20 -0.60
N VAL A 24 -0.94 -9.19 -0.59
CA VAL A 24 -1.26 -7.83 -0.99
C VAL A 24 -0.41 -7.44 -2.18
N LYS A 25 -1.04 -7.12 -3.29
CA LYS A 25 -0.35 -6.45 -4.41
C LYS A 25 0.01 -5.03 -4.00
N VAL A 26 1.29 -4.70 -4.14
CA VAL A 26 1.84 -3.37 -3.90
C VAL A 26 2.53 -2.87 -5.16
N SER A 27 2.62 -1.55 -5.29
CA SER A 27 3.37 -0.87 -6.34
C SER A 27 4.03 0.38 -5.77
N LYS A 28 5.06 0.87 -6.46
CA LYS A 28 5.71 2.13 -6.09
C LYS A 28 4.81 3.30 -6.51
N CYS A 29 4.38 4.09 -5.54
CA CYS A 29 3.62 5.30 -5.79
C CYS A 29 4.51 6.34 -6.47
N SER A 30 4.15 6.79 -7.67
CA SER A 30 4.95 7.78 -8.41
C SER A 30 4.97 9.17 -7.76
N HIS A 31 4.03 9.45 -6.85
CA HIS A 31 3.94 10.76 -6.18
C HIS A 31 4.91 10.90 -5.01
N CYS A 32 4.99 9.90 -4.14
CA CYS A 32 5.79 9.93 -2.92
C CYS A 32 6.97 8.95 -2.93
N ASN A 33 7.13 8.15 -3.99
CA ASN A 33 8.11 7.06 -4.11
C ASN A 33 7.99 5.93 -3.06
N GLU A 34 6.93 5.93 -2.24
CA GLU A 34 6.64 4.87 -1.27
C GLU A 34 6.06 3.63 -1.97
N ILE A 35 6.24 2.46 -1.36
CA ILE A 35 5.55 1.23 -1.79
C ILE A 35 4.19 1.17 -1.11
N VAL A 36 3.13 1.19 -1.91
CA VAL A 36 1.75 1.26 -1.40
C VAL A 36 0.91 0.12 -1.99
N PRO A 37 -0.09 -0.38 -1.25
CA PRO A 37 -1.07 -1.31 -1.79
C PRO A 37 -1.78 -0.78 -3.03
N VAL A 38 -2.05 -1.66 -3.99
CA VAL A 38 -2.90 -1.36 -5.14
C VAL A 38 -4.36 -1.47 -4.70
N VAL A 39 -5.14 -0.41 -4.90
CA VAL A 39 -6.54 -0.30 -4.44
C VAL A 39 -7.56 -0.19 -5.59
N GLY A 40 -7.11 -0.23 -6.84
CA GLY A 40 -8.00 -0.24 -8.02
C GLY A 40 -8.69 1.10 -8.27
N MET A 41 -9.87 1.04 -8.89
CA MET A 41 -10.67 2.21 -9.28
C MET A 41 -11.84 2.44 -8.33
N CYS A 42 -12.26 3.70 -8.21
CA CYS A 42 -13.46 4.07 -7.46
C CYS A 42 -14.72 3.53 -8.16
N GLY A 43 -15.55 2.78 -7.42
CA GLY A 43 -16.76 2.16 -7.98
C GLY A 43 -17.84 3.15 -8.43
N ASP A 44 -17.85 4.37 -7.88
CA ASP A 44 -18.84 5.40 -8.22
C ASP A 44 -18.45 6.23 -9.45
N CYS A 45 -17.19 6.67 -9.54
CA CYS A 45 -16.73 7.58 -10.60
C CYS A 45 -15.75 6.94 -11.60
N ASN A 46 -15.41 5.66 -11.44
CA ASN A 46 -14.42 4.93 -12.24
C ASN A 46 -13.04 5.59 -12.33
N THR A 47 -12.75 6.55 -11.44
CA THR A 47 -11.44 7.22 -11.39
C THR A 47 -10.49 6.40 -10.52
N ALA A 48 -9.22 6.30 -10.93
CA ALA A 48 -8.19 5.64 -10.13
C ALA A 48 -8.03 6.32 -8.76
N TYR A 49 -7.91 5.51 -7.71
CA TYR A 49 -7.57 6.01 -6.38
C TYR A 49 -6.10 6.43 -6.34
N ALA A 50 -5.85 7.68 -5.97
CA ALA A 50 -4.51 8.19 -5.74
C ALA A 50 -4.17 8.06 -4.25
N HIS A 51 -3.00 7.49 -3.94
CA HIS A 51 -2.49 7.48 -2.56
C HIS A 51 -2.27 8.92 -2.09
N LYS A 52 -2.69 9.20 -0.86
CA LYS A 52 -2.58 10.52 -0.23
C LYS A 52 -1.64 10.52 0.94
N GLN A 53 -1.72 9.48 1.77
CA GLN A 53 -0.99 9.44 3.03
C GLN A 53 -0.89 8.00 3.51
N THR A 54 0.25 7.68 4.11
CA THR A 54 0.43 6.48 4.93
C THR A 54 0.56 6.92 6.39
N LEU A 55 -0.16 6.25 7.29
CA LEU A 55 -0.05 6.46 8.74
C LEU A 55 0.37 5.14 9.39
N GLU A 56 1.44 5.16 10.18
CA GLU A 56 1.81 4.01 11.00
C GLU A 56 1.19 4.14 12.39
N ASN A 57 0.62 3.05 12.90
CA ASN A 57 0.22 2.94 14.29
C ASN A 57 1.39 2.34 15.10
N PRO A 58 2.08 3.13 15.96
CA PRO A 58 3.28 2.69 16.64
C PRO A 58 3.03 1.57 17.66
N ASP A 59 1.83 1.50 18.26
CA ASP A 59 1.48 0.49 19.25
C ASP A 59 1.27 -0.90 18.64
N THR A 60 0.83 -0.93 17.38
CA THR A 60 0.39 -2.18 16.73
C THR A 60 1.22 -2.56 15.50
N GLY A 61 1.95 -1.61 14.92
CA GLY A 61 2.73 -1.75 13.69
C GLY A 61 1.88 -1.87 12.41
N PHE A 62 0.60 -1.47 12.47
CA PHE A 62 -0.25 -1.42 11.28
C PHE A 62 -0.02 -0.14 10.50
N LEU A 63 0.10 -0.29 9.19
CA LEU A 63 0.17 0.79 8.21
C LEU A 63 -1.23 1.04 7.64
N HIS A 64 -1.70 2.26 7.79
CA HIS A 64 -2.98 2.75 7.28
C HIS A 64 -2.72 3.59 6.02
N PHE A 65 -3.03 3.03 4.87
CA PHE A 65 -2.89 3.70 3.58
C PHE A 65 -4.22 4.37 3.22
N ILE A 66 -4.18 5.69 3.04
CA ILE A 66 -5.32 6.54 2.69
C ILE A 66 -5.22 6.89 1.21
N TYR A 67 -6.32 6.68 0.49
CA TYR A 67 -6.44 6.98 -0.92
C TYR A 67 -7.66 7.84 -1.20
N GLU A 68 -7.57 8.68 -2.22
CA GLU A 68 -8.69 9.49 -2.69
C GLU A 68 -8.81 9.46 -4.20
N CYS A 69 -10.04 9.38 -4.72
CA CYS A 69 -10.32 9.59 -6.14
C CYS A 69 -10.69 11.06 -6.40
N ALA A 70 -10.39 11.56 -7.60
CA ALA A 70 -10.70 12.96 -7.96
C ALA A 70 -12.14 13.17 -8.43
N GLY A 71 -12.85 12.09 -8.82
CA GLY A 71 -14.17 12.16 -9.44
C GLY A 71 -15.35 12.20 -8.47
N CYS A 72 -15.16 11.93 -7.18
CA CYS A 72 -16.22 11.92 -6.19
C CYS A 72 -16.16 13.12 -5.22
N PRO A 73 -17.31 13.53 -4.65
CA PRO A 73 -17.34 14.49 -3.54
C PRO A 73 -16.54 13.97 -2.33
N PRO A 74 -16.05 14.87 -1.45
CA PRO A 74 -15.17 14.54 -0.31
C PRO A 74 -15.64 13.38 0.56
N ASP A 75 -16.94 13.25 0.77
CA ASP A 75 -17.54 12.19 1.60
C ASP A 75 -17.50 10.80 0.96
N LYS A 76 -17.37 10.72 -0.38
CA LYS A 76 -17.42 9.45 -1.14
C LYS A 76 -16.11 9.07 -1.81
N ARG A 77 -15.12 9.96 -1.82
CA ARG A 77 -13.86 9.74 -2.55
C ARG A 77 -12.81 8.93 -1.80
N LYS A 78 -13.01 8.66 -0.50
CA LYS A 78 -11.99 8.06 0.37
C LYS A 78 -12.03 6.54 0.31
N ALA A 79 -10.89 5.93 0.03
CA ALA A 79 -10.64 4.51 0.24
C ALA A 79 -9.47 4.34 1.22
N GLN A 80 -9.50 3.27 2.01
CA GLN A 80 -8.45 2.99 2.98
C GLN A 80 -8.10 1.52 2.99
N LYS A 81 -6.82 1.21 3.23
CA LYS A 81 -6.33 -0.15 3.40
C LYS A 81 -5.38 -0.19 4.59
N THR A 82 -5.70 -1.03 5.56
CA THR A 82 -4.88 -1.21 6.76
C THR A 82 -4.26 -2.59 6.75
N ILE A 83 -2.92 -2.64 6.75
CA ILE A 83 -2.16 -3.88 6.75
C ILE A 83 -0.94 -3.75 7.65
N LYS A 84 -0.47 -4.86 8.21
CA LYS A 84 0.80 -4.95 8.91
C LYS A 84 1.71 -5.86 8.11
N ILE A 85 2.95 -5.45 7.85
CA ILE A 85 3.87 -6.29 7.06
C ILE A 85 4.16 -7.57 7.84
N HIS A 86 4.00 -8.73 7.20
CA HIS A 86 4.27 -10.02 7.83
C HIS A 86 5.67 -10.49 7.41
N GLU A 87 6.64 -10.41 8.33
CA GLU A 87 7.99 -10.94 8.12
C GLU A 87 8.04 -12.47 8.24
N GLY A 88 7.19 -13.19 7.50
CA GLY A 88 7.26 -14.65 7.41
C GLY A 88 8.54 -15.07 6.70
N SER A 89 9.51 -15.63 7.45
CA SER A 89 10.71 -16.36 7.01
C SER A 89 11.16 -16.13 5.55
N GLY A 90 11.65 -14.93 5.26
CA GLY A 90 12.17 -14.60 3.94
C GLY A 90 12.21 -13.10 3.70
N ARG A 91 13.18 -12.42 4.30
CA ARG A 91 13.53 -11.04 3.91
C ARG A 91 13.90 -11.05 2.43
N THR A 92 12.95 -10.69 1.59
CA THR A 92 13.24 -10.29 0.21
C THR A 92 13.51 -8.79 0.22
N GLU A 93 14.43 -8.31 -0.62
CA GLU A 93 14.76 -6.87 -0.77
C GLU A 93 13.51 -5.99 -0.92
N SER A 94 12.43 -6.56 -1.47
CA SER A 94 11.12 -5.92 -1.60
C SER A 94 10.50 -5.53 -0.26
N THR A 95 10.57 -6.38 0.77
CA THR A 95 10.04 -6.11 2.11
C THR A 95 10.88 -5.05 2.82
N ASP A 96 12.21 -5.12 2.66
CA ASP A 96 13.16 -4.19 3.26
C ASP A 96 12.97 -2.76 2.74
N ARG A 97 12.63 -2.59 1.46
CA ARG A 97 12.34 -1.29 0.85
C ARG A 97 11.05 -0.63 1.33
N ILE A 98 10.06 -1.41 1.76
CA ILE A 98 8.84 -0.86 2.36
C ILE A 98 9.23 -0.24 3.70
N VAL A 99 9.92 -1.01 4.55
CA VAL A 99 10.34 -0.57 5.90
C VAL A 99 11.37 0.57 5.85
N ASN A 100 12.35 0.52 4.93
CA ASN A 100 13.33 1.61 4.73
C ASN A 100 12.77 2.88 4.06
N SER A 101 11.54 2.85 3.54
CA SER A 101 10.85 4.09 3.13
C SER A 101 10.19 4.81 4.31
N PHE A 102 10.12 4.18 5.49
CA PHE A 102 9.47 4.71 6.70
C PHE A 102 10.46 5.06 7.84
N LEU A 103 11.77 4.82 7.66
CA LEU A 103 12.86 5.15 8.61
C LEU A 103 13.61 6.43 8.25
#